data_AF-A0A6C0KXS8-F1
#
_entry.id   AF-A0A6C0KXS8-F1
#
_cell.length_a   1.000
_cell.length_b   1.000
_cell.length_c   1.000
_cell.angle_alpha   90.00
_cell.angle_beta   90.00
_cell.angle_gamma   90.00
#
_symmetry.space_group_name_H-M   'P 1'
#
loop_
_entity.id
_entity.type
_entity.pdbx_description
1 polymer ?
#
loop_
_entity_poly.entity_id
_entity_poly.type
_entity_poly.pdbx_seq_one_letter_code
_entity_poly.pdbx_strand_id
1 'polypeptide(L)'
;MTDSSYSGRQPNRTSYVKLFYGSNTGNYTTWVNTQYNSSNVLAPVNQKTNVYVYKDLIVGGSILNPSDSILKNNIEEISLNTANTLLDAIPKQYTFKKDTENNIHYGFIAQELEQIAPNLVNEIETPIDGKIKSVNYIEIIPLLLLKIKDLQNQIDDLKLKTDTNK
;
A
#
# COMPACT_ATOMS: atom_id res chain seq x y z
N MET A 1 -6.94 -55.49 -44.15
CA MET A 1 -7.22 -54.05 -43.99
C MET A 1 -7.22 -53.79 -42.51
N THR A 2 -6.22 -53.07 -42.00
CA THR A 2 -6.12 -52.71 -40.58
C THR A 2 -6.23 -51.21 -40.49
N ASP A 3 -7.36 -50.74 -39.96
CA ASP A 3 -7.68 -49.33 -39.78
C ASP A 3 -6.63 -48.63 -38.91
N SER A 4 -6.08 -47.54 -39.43
CA SER A 4 -5.27 -46.59 -38.67
C SER A 4 -6.20 -45.58 -37.98
N SER A 5 -6.55 -45.83 -36.73
CA SER A 5 -7.27 -44.87 -35.88
C SER A 5 -6.31 -43.76 -35.44
N TYR A 6 -6.26 -42.66 -36.21
CA TYR A 6 -5.64 -41.40 -35.79
C TYR A 6 -6.55 -40.71 -34.75
N SER A 7 -6.51 -41.17 -33.51
CA SER A 7 -7.07 -40.43 -32.37
C SER A 7 -6.05 -39.40 -31.90
N GLY A 8 -5.93 -38.31 -32.67
CA GLY A 8 -5.23 -37.11 -32.21
C GLY A 8 -5.94 -36.54 -30.98
N ARG A 9 -5.45 -36.89 -29.79
CA ARG A 9 -5.90 -36.25 -28.55
C ARG A 9 -5.54 -34.77 -28.64
N GLN A 10 -6.54 -33.91 -28.84
CA GLN A 10 -6.38 -32.47 -28.63
C GLN A 10 -5.93 -32.27 -27.18
N PRO A 11 -4.78 -31.60 -26.92
CA PRO A 11 -4.37 -31.34 -25.55
C PRO A 11 -5.44 -30.45 -24.88
N ASN A 12 -5.80 -30.80 -23.64
CA ASN A 12 -6.76 -30.01 -22.87
C ASN A 12 -6.24 -28.56 -22.68
N ARG A 13 -7.17 -27.63 -22.41
CA ARG A 13 -6.91 -26.17 -22.29
C ARG A 13 -5.88 -25.78 -21.22
N THR A 14 -5.42 -26.72 -20.38
CA THR A 14 -4.32 -26.51 -19.43
C THR A 14 -2.94 -26.58 -20.05
N SER A 15 -2.81 -26.99 -21.33
CA SER A 15 -1.54 -27.02 -22.07
C SER A 15 -0.91 -25.63 -22.27
N TYR A 16 -1.65 -24.55 -22.04
CA TYR A 16 -1.12 -23.17 -22.02
C TYR A 16 -0.78 -22.65 -20.62
N VAL A 17 -1.02 -23.44 -19.56
CA VAL A 17 -0.57 -23.08 -18.21
C VAL A 17 0.87 -23.56 -18.07
N LYS A 18 1.81 -22.66 -18.40
CA LYS A 18 3.24 -22.89 -18.18
C LYS A 18 3.51 -22.86 -16.67
N LEU A 19 3.37 -24.01 -16.01
CA LEU A 19 3.81 -24.24 -14.64
C LEU A 19 5.33 -24.33 -14.63
N PHE A 20 5.98 -23.25 -14.20
CA PHE A 20 7.42 -23.26 -13.99
C PHE A 20 7.73 -23.95 -12.67
N TYR A 21 8.10 -25.23 -12.74
CA TYR A 21 8.79 -25.89 -11.64
C TYR A 21 10.21 -25.31 -11.57
N GLY A 22 10.53 -24.62 -10.47
CA GLY A 22 11.87 -24.08 -10.24
C GLY A 22 12.90 -25.21 -10.18
N SER A 23 13.61 -25.44 -11.28
CA SER A 23 14.84 -26.25 -11.30
C SER A 23 15.96 -25.48 -10.59
N ASN A 24 16.75 -26.18 -9.77
CA ASN A 24 17.95 -25.69 -9.06
C ASN A 24 19.11 -25.26 -9.99
N THR A 25 18.84 -24.50 -11.04
CA THR A 25 19.84 -23.98 -11.98
C THR A 25 19.35 -22.67 -12.61
N GLY A 26 19.89 -21.54 -12.11
CA GLY A 26 20.21 -20.34 -12.89
C GLY A 26 19.10 -19.39 -13.34
N ASN A 27 17.81 -19.65 -13.08
CA ASN A 27 16.71 -18.76 -13.49
C ASN A 27 15.91 -18.29 -12.28
N TYR A 28 16.07 -17.02 -11.91
CA TYR A 28 15.48 -16.38 -10.73
C TYR A 28 13.95 -16.24 -10.87
N THR A 29 13.20 -17.29 -10.51
CA THR A 29 11.77 -17.10 -10.22
C THR A 29 11.66 -16.32 -8.92
N THR A 30 11.10 -15.12 -8.97
CA THR A 30 10.86 -14.27 -7.79
C THR A 30 9.48 -14.52 -7.18
N TRP A 31 8.54 -15.07 -7.96
CA TRP A 31 7.16 -15.34 -7.57
C TRP A 31 6.74 -16.78 -7.85
N VAL A 32 5.90 -17.35 -6.97
CA VAL A 32 5.34 -18.70 -7.08
C VAL A 32 3.84 -18.69 -6.83
N ASN A 33 3.11 -19.49 -7.60
CA ASN A 33 1.73 -19.86 -7.28
C ASN A 33 1.78 -20.97 -6.22
N THR A 34 1.24 -20.70 -5.04
CA THR A 34 1.25 -21.61 -3.89
C THR A 34 -0.13 -21.65 -3.25
N GLN A 35 -0.37 -22.63 -2.38
CA GLN A 35 -1.65 -22.80 -1.71
C GLN A 35 -1.51 -22.49 -0.20
N TYR A 36 -2.33 -21.58 0.31
CA TYR A 36 -2.49 -21.34 1.75
C TYR A 36 -3.92 -21.64 2.16
N ASN A 37 -4.11 -22.53 3.13
CA ASN A 37 -5.44 -22.91 3.64
C ASN A 37 -6.45 -23.24 2.52
N SER A 38 -5.99 -24.00 1.52
CA SER A 38 -6.75 -24.38 0.31
C SER A 38 -6.97 -23.27 -0.74
N SER A 39 -6.52 -22.04 -0.52
CA SER A 39 -6.60 -20.93 -1.47
C SER A 39 -5.31 -20.78 -2.27
N ASN A 40 -5.41 -20.71 -3.60
CA ASN A 40 -4.26 -20.42 -4.46
C ASN A 40 -3.90 -18.93 -4.36
N VAL A 41 -2.63 -18.63 -4.13
CA VAL A 41 -2.09 -17.26 -4.04
C VAL A 41 -0.80 -17.13 -4.82
N LEU A 42 -0.53 -15.93 -5.30
CA LEU A 42 0.77 -15.55 -5.83
C LEU A 42 1.61 -14.94 -4.69
N ALA A 43 2.75 -15.53 -4.39
CA ALA A 43 3.64 -15.08 -3.31
C ALA A 43 5.10 -15.03 -3.77
N PRO A 44 5.94 -14.15 -3.19
CA PRO A 44 7.37 -14.20 -3.48
C PRO A 44 7.95 -15.53 -3.02
N VAL A 45 8.95 -16.05 -3.75
CA VAL A 45 9.64 -17.30 -3.37
C VAL A 45 10.22 -17.21 -1.97
N ASN A 46 10.80 -16.05 -1.63
CA ASN A 46 11.20 -15.74 -0.27
C ASN A 46 10.10 -14.92 0.42
N GLN A 47 9.37 -15.56 1.33
CA GLN A 47 8.26 -14.93 2.05
C GLN A 47 8.71 -13.92 3.12
N LYS A 48 10.02 -13.83 3.38
CA LYS A 48 10.58 -12.88 4.35
C LYS A 48 11.06 -11.57 3.71
N THR A 49 10.95 -11.44 2.39
CA THR A 49 11.43 -10.24 1.67
C THR A 49 10.28 -9.31 1.31
N ASN A 50 10.56 -8.01 1.37
CA ASN A 50 9.66 -6.97 0.87
C ASN A 50 9.53 -7.04 -0.66
N VAL A 51 8.40 -6.59 -1.17
CA VAL A 51 8.13 -6.48 -2.61
C VAL A 51 8.42 -5.06 -3.05
N TYR A 52 9.40 -4.88 -3.94
CA TYR A 52 9.68 -3.61 -4.60
C TYR A 52 9.11 -3.64 -6.03
N VAL A 53 8.29 -2.65 -6.37
CA VAL A 53 7.73 -2.48 -7.72
C VAL A 53 8.40 -1.27 -8.37
N TYR A 54 9.11 -1.49 -9.47
CA TYR A 54 9.88 -0.43 -10.15
C TYR A 54 9.00 0.60 -10.87
N LYS A 55 7.77 0.22 -11.25
CA LYS A 55 6.79 1.06 -11.92
C LYS A 55 5.48 1.11 -11.13
N ASP A 56 4.49 1.81 -11.68
CA ASP A 56 3.17 1.95 -11.08
C ASP A 56 2.47 0.61 -10.88
N LEU A 57 1.71 0.54 -9.79
CA LEU A 57 0.81 -0.57 -9.50
C LEU A 57 -0.59 -0.24 -10.03
N ILE A 58 -1.00 -0.87 -11.13
CA ILE A 58 -2.34 -0.74 -11.71
C ILE A 58 -3.21 -1.89 -11.19
N VAL A 59 -4.26 -1.57 -10.43
CA VAL A 59 -5.13 -2.56 -9.78
C VAL A 59 -6.56 -2.42 -10.31
N GLY A 60 -7.13 -3.48 -10.88
CA GLY A 60 -8.53 -3.50 -11.32
C GLY A 60 -9.55 -3.66 -10.18
N GLY A 61 -9.07 -4.04 -8.99
CA GLY A 61 -9.85 -4.16 -7.76
C GLY A 61 -9.34 -3.23 -6.66
N SER A 62 -9.23 -3.74 -5.44
CA SER A 62 -8.81 -2.95 -4.28
C SER A 62 -7.52 -3.47 -3.65
N ILE A 63 -6.75 -2.57 -3.04
CA ILE A 63 -5.66 -2.91 -2.13
C ILE A 63 -6.26 -3.02 -0.72
N LEU A 64 -6.20 -4.21 -0.13
CA LEU A 64 -6.79 -4.49 1.19
C LEU A 64 -5.68 -4.51 2.25
N ASN A 65 -5.81 -3.64 3.25
CA ASN A 65 -4.92 -3.61 4.43
C ASN A 65 -5.64 -4.29 5.60
N PRO A 66 -5.16 -5.46 6.09
CA PRO A 66 -5.78 -6.14 7.22
C PRO A 66 -5.84 -5.25 8.47
N SER A 67 -6.99 -5.18 9.12
CA SER A 67 -7.24 -4.26 10.25
C SER A 67 -8.07 -4.90 11.38
N ASP A 68 -8.16 -6.24 11.38
CA ASP A 68 -8.92 -6.99 12.39
C ASP A 68 -8.33 -6.80 13.80
N SER A 69 -9.21 -6.75 14.81
CA SER A 69 -8.85 -6.68 16.22
C SER A 69 -7.89 -7.78 16.66
N ILE A 70 -7.99 -9.00 16.11
CA ILE A 70 -7.10 -10.12 16.46
C ILE A 70 -5.64 -9.89 16.04
N LEU A 71 -5.40 -8.94 15.13
CA LEU A 71 -4.07 -8.60 14.62
C LEU A 71 -3.43 -7.43 15.38
N LYS A 72 -4.11 -6.87 16.40
CA LYS A 72 -3.71 -5.66 17.10
C LYS A 72 -3.64 -5.88 18.60
N ASN A 73 -2.68 -5.23 19.23
CA ASN A 73 -2.51 -5.19 20.69
C ASN A 73 -2.33 -3.74 21.13
N ASN A 74 -2.52 -3.45 22.43
CA ASN A 74 -2.35 -2.11 23.02
C ASN A 74 -3.17 -1.03 22.28
N ILE A 75 -4.47 -1.30 22.08
CA ILE A 75 -5.37 -0.42 21.34
C ILE A 75 -5.78 0.75 22.26
N GLU A 76 -5.41 1.97 21.86
CA GLU A 76 -5.75 3.22 22.55
C GLU A 76 -6.39 4.22 21.58
N GLU A 77 -7.14 5.18 22.12
CA GLU A 77 -7.68 6.28 21.33
C GLU A 77 -6.55 7.23 20.91
N ILE A 78 -6.65 7.74 19.68
CA ILE A 78 -5.69 8.74 19.19
C ILE A 78 -5.92 10.04 19.96
N SER A 79 -4.88 10.55 20.61
CA SER A 79 -4.96 11.84 21.29
C SER A 79 -5.11 12.98 20.29
N LEU A 80 -5.90 14.01 20.62
CA LEU A 80 -6.04 15.19 19.77
C LEU A 80 -4.69 15.90 19.56
N ASN A 81 -3.79 15.85 20.56
CA ASN A 81 -2.44 16.40 20.43
C ASN A 81 -1.64 15.70 19.33
N THR A 82 -1.71 14.36 19.25
CA THR A 82 -1.08 13.59 18.17
C THR A 82 -1.64 13.97 16.81
N ALA A 83 -2.94 14.22 16.70
CA ALA A 83 -3.54 14.67 15.43
C ALA A 83 -3.22 16.14 15.11
N ASN A 84 -2.98 16.98 16.12
CA ASN A 84 -2.62 18.39 15.92
C ASN A 84 -1.24 18.57 15.30
N THR A 85 -0.30 17.65 15.50
CA THR A 85 1.02 17.73 14.85
C THR A 85 0.90 17.77 13.33
N LEU A 86 -0.13 17.14 12.76
CA LEU A 86 -0.38 17.16 11.32
C LEU A 86 -0.72 18.57 10.78
N LEU A 87 -1.16 19.50 11.63
CA LEU A 87 -1.44 20.87 11.20
C LEU A 87 -0.17 21.66 10.84
N ASP A 88 0.97 21.25 11.38
CA ASP A 88 2.28 21.84 11.06
C ASP A 88 2.88 21.25 9.77
N ALA A 89 2.31 20.16 9.25
CA ALA A 89 2.76 19.55 8.01
C ALA A 89 2.43 20.46 6.81
N ILE A 90 3.41 20.66 5.92
CA ILE A 90 3.27 21.57 4.77
C ILE A 90 3.08 20.74 3.50
N PRO A 91 1.88 20.72 2.88
CA PRO A 91 1.66 20.10 1.59
C PRO A 91 2.51 20.78 0.51
N LYS A 92 3.06 19.98 -0.41
CA LYS A 92 3.90 20.46 -1.51
C LYS A 92 3.37 19.98 -2.84
N GLN A 93 3.63 20.80 -3.86
CA GLN A 93 3.54 20.42 -5.26
C GLN A 93 4.95 20.11 -5.77
N TYR A 94 5.14 19.01 -6.49
CA TYR A 94 6.45 18.62 -7.04
C TYR A 94 6.32 17.81 -8.33
N THR A 95 7.42 17.67 -9.05
CA THR A 95 7.61 16.71 -10.15
C THR A 95 8.76 15.76 -9.76
N PHE A 96 8.77 14.55 -10.32
CA PHE A 96 9.88 13.62 -10.07
C PHE A 96 11.05 13.91 -11.01
N LYS A 97 12.28 13.89 -10.47
CA LYS A 97 13.50 14.12 -11.28
C LYS A 97 13.69 13.13 -12.43
N LYS A 98 13.17 11.90 -12.27
CA LYS A 98 13.23 10.82 -13.28
C LYS A 98 11.98 10.77 -14.18
N ASP A 99 10.99 11.63 -13.94
CA ASP A 99 9.81 11.72 -14.77
C ASP A 99 10.06 12.68 -15.94
N THR A 100 10.06 12.13 -17.16
CA THR A 100 10.26 12.89 -18.38
C THR A 100 9.03 13.71 -18.79
N GLU A 101 7.85 13.33 -18.31
CA GLU A 101 6.58 13.98 -18.64
C GLU A 101 6.33 15.21 -17.75
N ASN A 102 7.10 15.37 -16.67
CA ASN A 102 6.95 16.44 -15.67
C ASN A 102 5.52 16.52 -15.11
N ASN A 103 4.92 15.37 -14.83
CA ASN A 103 3.60 15.29 -14.24
C ASN A 103 3.63 15.94 -12.85
N ILE A 104 2.61 16.75 -12.57
CA ILE A 104 2.47 17.43 -11.28
C ILE A 104 1.91 16.45 -10.25
N HIS A 105 2.61 16.33 -9.12
CA HIS A 105 2.20 15.53 -7.97
C HIS A 105 2.01 16.41 -6.73
N TYR A 106 1.20 15.92 -5.80
CA TYR A 106 0.94 16.55 -4.52
C TYR A 106 1.28 15.58 -3.38
N GLY A 107 1.93 16.08 -2.34
CA GLY A 107 2.34 15.26 -1.21
C GLY A 107 3.14 16.05 -0.19
N PHE A 108 4.14 15.41 0.40
CA PHE A 108 4.99 15.98 1.44
C PHE A 108 6.46 15.69 1.13
N ILE A 109 7.36 16.52 1.65
CA ILE A 109 8.77 16.16 1.75
C ILE A 109 8.93 15.30 3.01
N ALA A 110 9.34 14.04 2.85
CA ALA A 110 9.43 13.08 3.95
C ALA A 110 10.34 13.57 5.09
N GLN A 111 11.43 14.27 4.76
CA GLN A 111 12.37 14.83 5.74
C GLN A 111 11.75 15.97 6.58
N GLU A 112 10.88 16.80 5.97
CA GLU A 112 10.16 17.84 6.70
C GLU A 112 9.09 17.21 7.60
N LEU A 113 8.36 16.21 7.08
CA LEU A 113 7.30 15.54 7.84
C LEU A 113 7.85 14.74 9.02
N GLU A 114 9.03 14.12 8.89
CA GLU A 114 9.66 13.33 9.95
C GLU A 114 9.95 14.16 11.21
N GLN A 115 10.28 15.44 11.07
CA GLN A 115 10.54 16.33 12.20
C GLN A 115 9.30 16.54 13.08
N ILE A 116 8.11 16.34 12.51
CA ILE A 116 6.82 16.65 13.12
C ILE A 116 6.08 15.36 13.51
N ALA A 117 6.10 14.36 12.62
CA ALA A 117 5.40 13.10 12.75
C ALA A 117 6.29 11.93 12.30
N PRO A 118 7.32 11.56 13.09
CA PRO A 118 8.31 10.56 12.70
C PRO A 118 7.69 9.19 12.43
N ASN A 119 6.60 8.84 13.12
CA ASN A 119 5.90 7.56 12.94
C ASN A 119 5.26 7.39 11.55
N LEU A 120 5.04 8.49 10.81
CA LEU A 120 4.49 8.45 9.46
C LEU A 120 5.57 8.29 8.38
N VAL A 121 6.85 8.34 8.76
CA VAL A 121 7.97 8.30 7.83
C VAL A 121 8.79 7.03 8.05
N ASN A 122 9.03 6.30 6.97
CA ASN A 122 9.81 5.07 6.98
C ASN A 122 11.08 5.25 6.15
N GLU A 123 12.18 4.70 6.64
CA GLU A 123 13.39 4.55 5.83
C GLU A 123 13.31 3.21 5.09
N ILE A 124 13.43 3.26 3.77
CA ILE A 124 13.38 2.08 2.90
C ILE A 124 14.66 2.00 2.07
N GLU A 125 15.12 0.77 1.84
CA GLU A 125 16.23 0.49 0.92
C GLU A 125 15.68 0.10 -0.44
N THR A 126 16.13 0.79 -1.48
CA THR A 126 15.74 0.55 -2.87
C THR A 126 16.95 0.07 -3.68
N PRO A 127 16.74 -0.80 -4.68
CA PRO A 127 17.83 -1.27 -5.53
C PRO A 127 18.52 -0.18 -6.37
N ILE A 128 17.93 1.00 -6.49
CA ILE A 128 18.33 2.04 -7.46
C ILE A 128 18.86 3.29 -6.78
N ASP A 129 18.14 3.76 -5.76
CA ASP A 129 18.46 5.02 -5.08
C ASP A 129 19.05 4.76 -3.68
N GLY A 130 19.28 3.50 -3.32
CA GLY A 130 19.75 3.10 -2.00
C GLY A 130 18.73 3.43 -0.92
N LYS A 131 19.20 3.97 0.20
CA LYS A 131 18.37 4.31 1.35
C LYS A 131 17.64 5.64 1.12
N ILE A 132 16.31 5.61 1.12
CA ILE A 132 15.43 6.78 0.95
C ILE A 132 14.35 6.82 2.03
N LYS A 133 13.65 7.96 2.16
CA LYS A 133 12.50 8.12 3.07
C LYS A 133 11.18 8.04 2.30
N SER A 134 10.19 7.39 2.89
CA SER A 134 8.84 7.21 2.36
C SER A 134 7.80 7.59 3.40
N VAL A 135 6.64 8.07 2.96
CA VAL A 135 5.53 8.51 3.83
C VAL A 135 4.40 7.48 3.80
N ASN A 136 3.91 7.10 4.98
CA ASN A 136 2.71 6.27 5.13
C ASN A 136 1.44 7.13 5.06
N TYR A 137 0.99 7.41 3.84
CA TYR A 137 -0.21 8.22 3.59
C TYR A 137 -1.50 7.58 4.12
N ILE A 138 -1.56 6.26 4.29
CA ILE A 138 -2.78 5.57 4.75
C ILE A 138 -3.04 5.87 6.23
N GLU A 139 -2.00 5.96 7.04
CA GLU A 139 -2.11 6.29 8.47
C GLU A 139 -2.42 7.76 8.75
N ILE A 140 -2.26 8.64 7.75
CA ILE A 140 -2.69 10.05 7.85
C ILE A 140 -4.23 10.14 7.91
N ILE A 141 -4.95 9.22 7.27
CA ILE A 141 -6.42 9.24 7.16
C ILE A 141 -7.12 9.27 8.53
N PRO A 142 -6.85 8.34 9.49
CA PRO A 142 -7.48 8.39 10.80
C PRO A 142 -7.13 9.64 11.63
N LEU A 143 -5.92 10.20 11.45
CA LEU A 143 -5.54 11.47 12.09
C LEU A 143 -6.39 12.64 11.56
N LEU A 144 -6.55 12.71 10.23
CA LEU A 144 -7.41 13.70 9.58
C LEU A 144 -8.87 13.56 10.02
N LEU A 145 -9.37 12.32 10.13
CA LEU A 145 -10.73 12.07 10.61
C LEU A 145 -10.95 12.62 12.02
N LEU A 146 -9.99 12.42 12.93
CA LEU A 146 -10.07 12.98 14.29
C LEU A 146 -10.12 14.51 14.26
N LYS A 147 -9.30 15.15 13.41
CA LYS A 147 -9.35 16.61 13.22
C LYS A 147 -10.68 17.09 12.65
N ILE A 148 -11.27 16.37 11.71
CA ILE A 148 -12.59 16.73 11.16
C ILE A 148 -13.67 16.63 12.26
N LYS A 149 -13.63 15.60 13.10
CA LYS A 149 -14.55 15.48 14.25
C LYS A 149 -14.37 16.63 15.26
N ASP A 150 -13.13 16.97 15.57
CA ASP A 150 -12.80 18.10 16.45
C ASP A 150 -13.31 19.43 15.88
N LEU A 151 -13.10 19.68 14.58
CA LEU A 151 -13.65 20.86 13.90
C LEU A 151 -15.18 20.90 13.94
N GLN A 152 -15.84 19.76 13.75
CA GLN A 152 -17.31 19.68 13.84
C GLN A 152 -17.81 20.02 15.25
N ASN A 153 -17.15 19.50 16.29
CA ASN A 153 -17.49 19.81 17.68
C ASN A 153 -17.34 21.32 17.99
N GLN A 154 -16.28 21.94 17.48
CA GLN A 154 -16.07 23.39 17.64
C GLN A 154 -17.16 24.21 16.93
N ILE A 155 -17.59 23.78 15.74
CA ILE A 155 -18.69 24.43 15.00
C ILE A 155 -20.00 24.33 15.79
N ASP A 156 -20.31 23.17 16.36
CA ASP A 156 -21.55 22.96 17.10
C ASP A 156 -21.59 23.76 18.41
N ASP A 157 -20.46 23.84 19.13
CA ASP A 157 -20.31 24.70 20.31
C ASP A 157 -20.50 26.19 19.96
N LEU A 158 -19.94 26.65 18.84
CA LEU A 158 -20.10 28.03 18.39
C LEU A 158 -21.55 28.37 18.00
N LYS A 159 -22.28 27.43 17.40
CA LYS A 159 -23.72 27.62 17.08
C LYS A 159 -24.56 27.73 18.34
N LEU A 160 -24.36 26.83 19.31
CA LEU A 160 -25.08 26.88 20.59
C LEU A 160 -24.88 28.21 21.32
N LYS A 161 -23.65 28.73 21.32
CA LYS A 161 -23.34 30.05 21.91
C LYS A 161 -24.03 31.19 21.16
N THR A 162 -24.18 31.09 19.85
CA THR A 162 -24.86 32.11 19.04
C THR A 162 -26.38 32.08 19.26
N ASP A 163 -26.97 30.90 19.44
CA ASP A 163 -28.41 30.73 19.68
C ASP A 163 -28.82 31.10 21.11
N THR A 164 -27.94 30.93 22.11
CA THR A 164 -28.21 31.36 23.49
C THR A 164 -28.16 32.89 23.66
N ASN A 165 -27.52 33.59 22.73
CA ASN A 165 -27.37 35.06 22.73
C ASN A 165 -28.44 35.79 21.89
N LYS A 166 -29.45 35.08 21.37
CA LYS A 166 -30.64 35.63 20.71
C LYS A 166 -31.85 35.55 21.65
#